data_AF-A0A7W2M2P9-F1
#
_entry.id   AF-A0A7W2M2P9-F1
#
_cell.length_a   1.000
_cell.length_b   1.000
_cell.length_c   1.000
_cell.angle_alpha   90.00
_cell.angle_beta   90.00
_cell.angle_gamma   90.00
#
_symmetry.space_group_name_H-M   'P 1'
#
loop_
_entity.id
_entity.type
_entity.pdbx_description
1 polymer ?
#
loop_
_entity_poly.entity_id
_entity_poly.type
_entity_poly.pdbx_seq_one_letter_code
_entity_poly.pdbx_strand_id
1 'polypeptide(L)'
;MEINWFTVIAQIVNFLILVWLLKRFLYKPVLEAIDAREKKIALQLKEAATKKAEAKKDQDLFRQKNEYFDKERVAIMNAVHEQVDAEKQRLFEEVRQESTVLRSKFEESLKQQEQDITNRFKIKTKDAVFQIAKKTLSDLADVSLEQQVVTVFIHKIRNLDGAAKTKFIEALKNSDGLITISSVFDLTDNSKQQLEKALEKITEKQNDFQYELEPELVSGIKIETATYQLSWTIDSYLEALKKESIITKDKENAIN
;
A
#
# COMPACT_ATOMS: atom_id res chain seq x y z
N MET A 1 -19.67 -112.94 -88.18
CA MET A 1 -19.70 -111.79 -87.25
C MET A 1 -20.54 -110.71 -87.90
N GLU A 2 -21.79 -110.55 -87.48
CA GLU A 2 -22.60 -109.41 -87.90
C GLU A 2 -22.47 -108.33 -86.84
N ILE A 3 -21.90 -107.18 -87.22
CA ILE A 3 -21.96 -105.99 -86.37
C ILE A 3 -23.41 -105.54 -86.42
N ASN A 4 -24.10 -105.70 -85.30
CA ASN A 4 -25.49 -105.32 -85.17
C ASN A 4 -25.57 -103.78 -85.07
N TRP A 5 -25.55 -103.08 -86.21
CA TRP A 5 -25.45 -101.61 -86.33
C TRP A 5 -26.54 -100.87 -85.52
N PHE A 6 -27.67 -101.52 -85.29
CA PHE A 6 -28.74 -101.06 -84.40
C PHE A 6 -28.27 -100.93 -82.93
N THR A 7 -27.50 -101.89 -82.41
CA THR A 7 -26.94 -101.81 -81.06
C THR A 7 -25.88 -100.71 -80.93
N VAL A 8 -25.10 -100.46 -81.97
CA VAL A 8 -24.10 -99.36 -82.00
C VAL A 8 -24.78 -98.00 -81.95
N ILE A 9 -25.84 -97.79 -82.76
CA ILE A 9 -26.63 -96.55 -82.72
C ILE A 9 -27.33 -96.38 -81.36
N ALA A 10 -27.92 -97.45 -80.80
CA ALA A 10 -28.54 -97.39 -79.48
C ALA A 10 -27.54 -97.05 -78.36
N GLN A 11 -26.29 -97.57 -78.43
CA GLN A 11 -25.22 -97.20 -77.49
C GLN A 11 -24.79 -95.74 -77.64
N ILE A 12 -24.70 -95.21 -78.85
CA ILE A 12 -24.38 -93.79 -79.09
C ILE A 12 -25.48 -92.90 -78.50
N VAL A 13 -26.75 -93.23 -78.73
CA VAL A 13 -27.88 -92.48 -78.15
C VAL A 13 -27.85 -92.55 -76.63
N ASN A 14 -27.59 -93.73 -76.03
CA ASN A 14 -27.47 -93.88 -74.58
C ASN A 14 -26.28 -93.06 -74.01
N PHE A 15 -25.14 -93.05 -74.70
CA PHE A 15 -23.99 -92.23 -74.31
C PHE A 15 -24.29 -90.73 -74.41
N LEU A 16 -24.97 -90.28 -75.46
CA LEU A 16 -25.38 -88.88 -75.60
C LEU A 16 -26.38 -88.45 -74.52
N ILE A 17 -27.34 -89.32 -74.18
CA ILE A 17 -28.26 -89.08 -73.06
C ILE A 17 -27.48 -88.97 -71.75
N LEU A 18 -26.52 -89.87 -71.50
CA LEU A 18 -25.66 -89.84 -70.31
C LEU A 18 -24.82 -88.56 -70.24
N VAL A 19 -24.17 -88.15 -71.33
CA VAL A 19 -23.36 -86.93 -71.42
C VAL A 19 -24.24 -85.70 -71.20
N TRP A 20 -25.45 -85.67 -71.75
CA TRP A 20 -26.40 -84.59 -71.53
C TRP A 20 -26.84 -84.51 -70.06
N LEU A 21 -27.14 -85.65 -69.44
CA LEU A 21 -27.46 -85.76 -68.02
C LEU A 21 -26.29 -85.29 -67.14
N LEU A 22 -25.06 -85.71 -67.43
CA LEU A 22 -23.87 -85.29 -66.70
C LEU A 22 -23.60 -83.79 -66.85
N LYS A 23 -23.76 -83.24 -68.06
CA LYS A 23 -23.61 -81.80 -68.32
C LYS A 23 -24.63 -80.99 -67.53
N ARG A 24 -25.89 -81.45 -67.47
CA ARG A 24 -27.00 -80.73 -66.81
C ARG A 24 -27.01 -80.91 -65.29
N PHE A 25 -26.80 -82.12 -64.79
CA PHE A 25 -26.94 -82.47 -63.37
C PHE A 25 -25.63 -82.43 -62.57
N LEU A 26 -24.47 -82.61 -63.19
CA LEU A 26 -23.18 -82.58 -62.47
C LEU A 26 -22.36 -81.34 -62.83
N TYR A 27 -22.06 -81.14 -64.12
CA TYR A 27 -21.06 -80.15 -64.53
C TYR A 27 -21.50 -78.72 -64.25
N LYS A 28 -22.74 -78.37 -64.64
CA LYS A 28 -23.30 -77.03 -64.44
C LYS A 28 -23.43 -76.65 -62.95
N PRO A 29 -24.08 -77.45 -62.07
CA PRO A 29 -24.19 -77.08 -60.65
C PRO A 29 -22.84 -77.11 -59.91
N VAL A 30 -21.88 -77.96 -60.30
CA VAL A 30 -20.54 -77.96 -59.71
C VAL A 30 -19.76 -76.71 -60.08
N LEU A 31 -19.81 -76.28 -61.35
CA LEU A 31 -19.14 -75.05 -61.80
C LEU A 31 -19.76 -73.81 -61.14
N GLU A 32 -21.10 -73.75 -61.05
CA GLU A 32 -21.82 -72.68 -60.34
C GLU A 32 -21.45 -72.62 -58.85
N ALA A 33 -21.24 -73.78 -58.19
CA ALA A 33 -20.81 -73.85 -56.80
C ALA A 33 -19.36 -73.36 -56.60
N ILE A 34 -18.47 -73.66 -57.54
CA ILE A 34 -17.08 -73.18 -57.53
C ILE A 34 -17.05 -71.66 -57.74
N ASP A 35 -17.75 -71.14 -58.75
CA ASP A 35 -17.86 -69.70 -59.02
C ASP A 35 -18.47 -68.93 -57.84
N ALA A 36 -19.52 -69.49 -57.22
CA ALA A 36 -20.14 -68.90 -56.04
C ALA A 36 -19.16 -68.85 -54.86
N ARG A 37 -18.35 -69.90 -54.66
CA ARG A 37 -17.31 -69.93 -53.63
C ARG A 37 -16.19 -68.93 -53.93
N GLU A 38 -15.73 -68.83 -55.18
CA GLU A 38 -14.70 -67.88 -55.60
C GLU A 38 -15.17 -66.44 -55.38
N LYS A 39 -16.39 -66.10 -55.83
CA LYS A 39 -17.00 -64.79 -55.59
C LYS A 39 -17.15 -64.47 -54.10
N LYS A 40 -17.54 -65.45 -53.28
CA LYS A 40 -17.66 -65.27 -51.83
C LYS A 40 -16.31 -64.98 -51.19
N ILE A 41 -15.26 -65.72 -51.56
CA ILE A 41 -13.90 -65.50 -51.07
C ILE A 41 -13.37 -64.13 -51.53
N ALA A 42 -13.56 -63.78 -52.80
CA ALA A 42 -13.16 -62.48 -53.34
C ALA A 42 -13.87 -61.31 -52.61
N LEU A 43 -15.17 -61.45 -52.33
CA LEU A 43 -15.93 -60.47 -51.56
C LEU A 43 -15.40 -60.36 -50.12
N GLN A 44 -15.18 -61.48 -49.44
CA GLN A 44 -14.63 -61.49 -48.07
C GLN A 44 -13.23 -60.85 -48.00
N LEU A 45 -12.36 -61.13 -48.97
CA LEU A 45 -11.04 -60.52 -49.06
C LEU A 45 -11.13 -59.01 -49.31
N LYS A 46 -12.04 -58.59 -50.20
CA LYS A 46 -12.28 -57.16 -50.47
C LYS A 46 -12.81 -56.45 -49.23
N GLU A 47 -13.81 -57.00 -48.55
CA GLU A 47 -14.35 -56.45 -47.30
C GLU A 47 -13.29 -56.37 -46.21
N ALA A 48 -12.46 -57.40 -46.05
CA ALA A 48 -11.36 -57.40 -45.10
C ALA A 48 -10.30 -56.32 -45.44
N ALA A 49 -9.98 -56.14 -46.73
CA ALA A 49 -9.07 -55.09 -47.18
C ALA A 49 -9.65 -53.69 -46.94
N THR A 50 -10.94 -53.47 -47.22
CA THR A 50 -11.63 -52.21 -46.95
C THR A 50 -11.65 -51.91 -45.45
N LYS A 51 -12.05 -52.87 -44.60
CA LYS A 51 -12.03 -52.70 -43.14
C LYS A 51 -10.64 -52.40 -42.61
N LYS A 52 -9.60 -53.03 -43.14
CA LYS A 52 -8.21 -52.76 -42.76
C LYS A 52 -7.77 -51.35 -43.16
N ALA A 53 -8.16 -50.89 -44.35
CA ALA A 53 -7.88 -49.53 -44.81
C ALA A 53 -8.61 -48.47 -43.98
N GLU A 54 -9.88 -48.70 -43.66
CA GLU A 54 -10.68 -47.83 -42.77
C GLU A 54 -10.08 -47.77 -41.36
N ALA A 55 -9.78 -48.93 -40.76
CA ALA A 55 -9.15 -48.99 -39.43
C ALA A 55 -7.79 -48.26 -39.40
N LYS A 56 -6.99 -48.36 -40.47
CA LYS A 56 -5.72 -47.63 -40.57
C LYS A 56 -5.95 -46.12 -40.69
N LYS A 57 -6.92 -45.70 -41.50
CA LYS A 57 -7.29 -44.27 -41.64
C LYS A 57 -7.77 -43.70 -40.30
N ASP A 58 -8.61 -44.42 -39.59
CA ASP A 58 -9.09 -44.00 -38.27
C ASP A 58 -7.95 -43.95 -37.26
N GLN A 59 -7.05 -44.94 -37.26
CA GLN A 59 -5.84 -44.92 -36.43
C GLN A 59 -4.97 -43.69 -36.70
N ASP A 60 -4.73 -43.36 -37.97
CA ASP A 60 -3.94 -42.19 -38.36
C ASP A 60 -4.63 -40.88 -37.94
N LEU A 61 -5.96 -40.78 -38.06
CA LEU A 61 -6.75 -39.65 -37.60
C LEU A 61 -6.69 -39.49 -36.07
N PHE A 62 -6.85 -40.58 -35.31
CA PHE A 62 -6.74 -40.56 -33.86
C PHE A 62 -5.33 -40.14 -33.41
N ARG A 63 -4.29 -40.63 -34.10
CA ARG A 63 -2.91 -40.23 -33.82
C ARG A 63 -2.70 -38.74 -34.03
N GLN A 64 -3.14 -38.19 -35.17
CA GLN A 64 -3.03 -36.75 -35.45
C GLN A 64 -3.80 -35.92 -34.43
N LYS A 65 -5.00 -36.36 -34.04
CA LYS A 65 -5.81 -35.68 -33.03
C LYS A 65 -5.15 -35.70 -31.64
N ASN A 66 -4.55 -36.82 -31.25
CA ASN A 66 -3.77 -36.89 -30.01
C ASN A 66 -2.55 -35.97 -30.04
N GLU A 67 -1.79 -35.96 -31.15
CA GLU A 67 -0.63 -35.06 -31.29
C GLU A 67 -1.05 -33.58 -31.23
N TYR A 68 -2.20 -33.23 -31.79
CA TYR A 68 -2.77 -31.88 -31.68
C TYR A 68 -3.16 -31.56 -30.23
N PHE A 69 -3.89 -32.44 -29.55
CA PHE A 69 -4.29 -32.24 -28.16
C PHE A 69 -3.10 -32.17 -27.20
N ASP A 70 -2.05 -32.96 -27.42
CA ASP A 70 -0.84 -32.89 -26.61
C ASP A 70 -0.15 -31.53 -26.77
N LYS A 71 -0.07 -31.01 -28.00
CA LYS A 71 0.47 -29.66 -28.27
C LYS A 71 -0.38 -28.57 -27.63
N GLU A 72 -1.70 -28.64 -27.78
CA GLU A 72 -2.63 -27.67 -27.21
C GLU A 72 -2.58 -27.70 -25.67
N ARG A 73 -2.54 -28.89 -25.06
CA ARG A 73 -2.38 -29.05 -23.61
C ARG A 73 -1.09 -28.40 -23.11
N VAL A 74 0.03 -28.62 -23.79
CA VAL A 74 1.32 -28.01 -23.42
C VAL A 74 1.24 -26.49 -23.57
N ALA A 75 0.64 -25.97 -24.64
CA ALA A 75 0.48 -24.54 -24.85
C ALA A 75 -0.39 -23.88 -23.77
N ILE A 76 -1.54 -24.50 -23.43
CA ILE A 76 -2.42 -24.02 -22.35
C ILE A 76 -1.69 -24.06 -21.01
N MET A 77 -0.98 -25.16 -20.70
CA MET A 77 -0.26 -25.29 -19.44
C MET A 77 0.84 -24.22 -19.30
N ASN A 78 1.59 -23.98 -20.38
CA ASN A 78 2.60 -22.92 -20.40
C ASN A 78 1.98 -21.53 -20.20
N ALA A 79 0.86 -21.24 -20.87
CA ALA A 79 0.15 -19.97 -20.72
C ALA A 79 -0.39 -19.79 -19.29
N VAL A 80 -0.90 -20.86 -18.67
CA VAL A 80 -1.33 -20.83 -17.25
C VAL A 80 -0.14 -20.58 -16.34
N HIS A 81 1.01 -21.24 -16.56
CA HIS A 81 2.21 -20.99 -15.77
C HIS A 81 2.69 -19.54 -15.90
N GLU A 82 2.72 -18.99 -17.11
CA GLU A 82 3.11 -17.59 -17.34
C GLU A 82 2.16 -16.61 -16.64
N GLN A 83 0.84 -16.85 -16.70
CA GLN A 83 -0.15 -16.05 -15.99
C GLN A 83 0.00 -16.13 -14.47
N VAL A 84 0.24 -17.33 -13.93
CA VAL A 84 0.45 -17.53 -12.50
C VAL A 84 1.72 -16.83 -12.04
N ASP A 85 2.81 -16.91 -12.80
CA ASP A 85 4.07 -16.24 -12.47
C ASP A 85 3.92 -14.70 -12.56
N ALA A 86 3.22 -14.19 -13.58
CA ALA A 86 2.91 -12.77 -13.70
C ALA A 86 2.05 -12.26 -12.54
N GLU A 87 0.99 -12.99 -12.17
CA GLU A 87 0.12 -12.62 -11.06
C GLU A 87 0.84 -12.70 -9.71
N LYS A 88 1.69 -13.72 -9.53
CA LYS A 88 2.56 -13.85 -8.36
C LYS A 88 3.50 -12.65 -8.25
N GLN A 89 4.16 -12.25 -9.34
CA GLN A 89 5.00 -11.05 -9.36
C GLN A 89 4.21 -9.78 -9.05
N ARG A 90 3.00 -9.64 -9.61
CA ARG A 90 2.10 -8.51 -9.33
C ARG A 90 1.75 -8.44 -7.84
N LEU A 91 1.35 -9.54 -7.23
CA LEU A 91 1.03 -9.62 -5.80
C LEU A 91 2.24 -9.33 -4.91
N PHE A 92 3.44 -9.83 -5.27
CA PHE A 92 4.65 -9.52 -4.51
C PHE A 92 5.01 -8.03 -4.57
N GLU A 93 4.87 -7.41 -5.74
CA GLU A 93 5.12 -5.98 -5.90
C GLU A 93 4.09 -5.14 -5.14
N GLU A 94 2.81 -5.53 -5.16
CA GLU A 94 1.74 -4.91 -4.39
C GLU A 94 2.04 -4.96 -2.87
N VAL A 95 2.39 -6.14 -2.34
CA VAL A 95 2.79 -6.30 -0.93
C VAL A 95 4.03 -5.48 -0.60
N ARG A 96 5.00 -5.39 -1.52
CA ARG A 96 6.21 -4.58 -1.32
C ARG A 96 5.89 -3.09 -1.25
N GLN A 97 5.01 -2.60 -2.12
CA GLN A 97 4.56 -1.22 -2.13
C GLN A 97 3.78 -0.89 -0.85
N GLU A 98 2.83 -1.75 -0.46
CA GLU A 98 2.09 -1.60 0.79
C GLU A 98 3.00 -1.58 2.02
N SER A 99 3.97 -2.50 2.09
CA SER A 99 4.96 -2.53 3.17
C SER A 99 5.80 -1.26 3.22
N THR A 100 6.13 -0.68 2.07
CA THR A 100 6.93 0.55 1.97
C THR A 100 6.12 1.75 2.44
N VAL A 101 4.85 1.85 2.02
CA VAL A 101 3.92 2.89 2.47
C VAL A 101 3.66 2.78 3.98
N LEU A 102 3.44 1.56 4.49
CA LEU A 102 3.22 1.34 5.91
C LEU A 102 4.45 1.73 6.73
N ARG A 103 5.65 1.36 6.27
CA ARG A 103 6.91 1.74 6.91
C ARG A 103 7.09 3.26 6.93
N SER A 104 6.85 3.94 5.82
CA SER A 104 6.96 5.40 5.74
C SER A 104 5.98 6.09 6.68
N LYS A 105 4.72 5.63 6.74
CA LYS A 105 3.72 6.14 7.69
C LYS A 105 4.12 5.90 9.14
N PHE A 106 4.70 4.73 9.44
CA PHE A 106 5.18 4.42 10.77
C PHE A 106 6.36 5.32 11.17
N GLU A 107 7.34 5.51 10.28
CA GLU A 107 8.47 6.43 10.51
C GLU A 107 8.01 7.88 10.72
N GLU A 108 7.03 8.34 9.94
CA GLU A 108 6.43 9.67 10.13
C GLU A 108 5.68 9.78 11.47
N SER A 109 4.89 8.76 11.84
CA SER A 109 4.20 8.71 13.12
C SER A 109 5.18 8.69 14.30
N LEU A 110 6.30 7.98 14.21
CA LEU A 110 7.33 7.98 15.25
C LEU A 110 7.96 9.36 15.41
N LYS A 111 8.26 10.04 14.30
CA LYS A 111 8.79 11.41 14.33
C LYS A 111 7.82 12.40 14.96
N GLN A 112 6.53 12.30 14.62
CA GLN A 112 5.48 13.11 15.24
C GLN A 112 5.37 12.82 16.75
N GLN A 113 5.38 11.55 17.15
CA GLN A 113 5.36 11.17 18.57
C GLN A 113 6.58 11.69 19.35
N GLU A 114 7.78 11.63 18.76
CA GLU A 114 8.99 12.18 19.37
C GLU A 114 8.88 13.70 19.59
N GLN A 115 8.37 14.42 18.59
CA GLN A 115 8.12 15.86 18.68
C GLN A 115 7.07 16.18 19.76
N ASP A 116 5.98 15.42 19.83
CA ASP A 116 4.93 15.59 20.83
C ASP A 116 5.42 15.30 22.24
N ILE A 117 6.20 14.23 22.42
CA ILE A 117 6.84 13.90 23.71
C ILE A 117 7.79 15.02 24.12
N THR A 118 8.64 15.48 23.19
CA THR A 118 9.58 16.58 23.45
C THR A 118 8.86 17.86 23.83
N ASN A 119 7.78 18.22 23.14
CA ASN A 119 6.99 19.41 23.42
C ASN A 119 6.27 19.32 24.76
N ARG A 120 5.63 18.18 25.07
CA ARG A 120 5.01 17.96 26.38
C ARG A 120 6.03 17.98 27.51
N PHE A 121 7.21 17.39 27.30
CA PHE A 121 8.29 17.43 28.28
C PHE A 121 8.75 18.88 28.52
N LYS A 122 8.99 19.65 27.46
CA LYS A 122 9.33 21.08 27.57
C LYS A 122 8.29 21.86 28.38
N ILE A 123 6.99 21.69 28.09
CA ILE A 123 5.91 22.38 28.82
C ILE A 123 5.92 21.99 30.30
N LYS A 124 6.01 20.68 30.61
CA LYS A 124 6.06 20.21 32.01
C LYS A 124 7.31 20.70 32.75
N THR A 125 8.46 20.76 32.09
CA THR A 125 9.69 21.30 32.69
C THR A 125 9.55 22.79 32.96
N LYS A 126 8.96 23.57 32.03
CA LYS A 126 8.68 25.01 32.23
C LYS A 126 7.82 25.25 33.46
N ASP A 127 6.72 24.50 33.58
CA ASP A 127 5.82 24.62 34.73
C ASP A 127 6.54 24.21 36.04
N ALA A 128 7.23 23.07 36.06
CA ALA A 128 7.95 22.61 37.24
C ALA A 128 9.01 23.62 37.73
N VAL A 129 9.82 24.16 36.82
CA VAL A 129 10.84 25.17 37.16
C VAL A 129 10.18 26.45 37.68
N PHE A 130 9.08 26.89 37.05
CA PHE A 130 8.34 28.06 37.51
C PHE A 130 7.76 27.86 38.91
N GLN A 131 7.15 26.70 39.19
CA GLN A 131 6.61 26.39 40.52
C GLN A 131 7.69 26.29 41.59
N ILE A 132 8.84 25.68 41.27
CA ILE A 132 9.99 25.61 42.19
C ILE A 132 10.52 27.01 42.49
N ALA A 133 10.73 27.83 41.46
CA ALA A 133 11.20 29.21 41.63
C ALA A 133 10.22 30.04 42.46
N LYS A 134 8.92 29.93 42.18
CA LYS A 134 7.85 30.60 42.92
C LYS A 134 7.87 30.20 44.40
N LYS A 135 7.90 28.90 44.68
CA LYS A 135 7.95 28.39 46.06
C LYS A 135 9.22 28.85 46.78
N THR A 136 10.37 28.74 46.14
CA THR A 136 11.66 29.12 46.74
C THR A 136 11.70 30.61 47.08
N LEU A 137 11.22 31.47 46.17
CA LEU A 137 11.19 32.91 46.38
C LEU A 137 10.20 33.32 47.48
N SER A 138 9.05 32.66 47.54
CA SER A 138 8.08 32.84 48.62
C SER A 138 8.67 32.40 49.97
N ASP A 139 9.29 31.22 50.03
CA ASP A 139 9.80 30.64 51.28
C ASP A 139 11.03 31.40 51.83
N LEU A 140 11.91 31.92 50.97
CA LEU A 140 13.15 32.58 51.38
C LEU A 140 13.05 34.10 51.51
N ALA A 141 12.19 34.74 50.73
CA ALA A 141 12.17 36.20 50.62
C ALA A 141 10.79 36.83 50.81
N ASP A 142 9.72 36.04 50.96
CA ASP A 142 8.33 36.51 51.00
C ASP A 142 7.97 37.39 49.78
N VAL A 143 8.59 37.10 48.63
CA VAL A 143 8.40 37.83 47.37
C VAL A 143 7.62 36.97 46.38
N SER A 144 6.62 37.59 45.73
CA SER A 144 5.89 36.97 44.61
C SER A 144 6.73 37.00 43.34
N LEU A 145 6.96 35.81 42.76
CA LEU A 145 7.66 35.67 41.48
C LEU A 145 6.92 36.40 40.35
N GLU A 146 5.59 36.34 40.36
CA GLU A 146 4.70 37.01 39.40
C GLU A 146 4.95 38.52 39.35
N GLN A 147 5.03 39.16 40.52
CA GLN A 147 5.32 40.60 40.61
C GLN A 147 6.72 40.95 40.09
N GLN A 148 7.71 40.08 40.33
CA GLN A 148 9.06 40.27 39.82
C GLN A 148 9.13 40.10 38.30
N VAL A 149 8.37 39.14 37.74
CA VAL A 149 8.25 38.97 36.29
C VAL A 149 7.69 40.23 35.64
N VAL A 150 6.63 40.83 36.21
CA VAL A 150 6.08 42.11 35.74
C VAL A 150 7.13 43.23 35.80
N THR A 151 7.88 43.31 36.89
CA THR A 151 8.93 44.32 37.08
C THR A 151 10.04 44.19 36.04
N VAL A 152 10.53 42.98 35.80
CA VAL A 152 11.55 42.67 34.77
C VAL A 152 11.00 42.96 33.37
N PHE A 153 9.74 42.64 33.11
CA PHE A 153 9.10 42.91 31.83
C PHE A 153 8.95 44.40 31.55
N ILE A 154 8.52 45.20 32.53
CA ILE A 154 8.49 46.67 32.44
C ILE A 154 9.88 47.22 32.16
N HIS A 155 10.90 46.70 32.83
CA HIS A 155 12.29 47.10 32.59
C HIS A 155 12.75 46.77 31.15
N LYS A 156 12.39 45.59 30.65
CA LYS A 156 12.66 45.19 29.26
C LYS A 156 11.98 46.14 28.26
N ILE A 157 10.72 46.49 28.49
CA ILE A 157 9.97 47.43 27.64
C ILE A 157 10.66 48.81 27.63
N ARG A 158 11.10 49.31 28.79
CA ARG A 158 11.76 50.63 28.90
C ARG A 158 13.12 50.67 28.21
N ASN A 159 13.85 49.55 28.24
CA ASN A 159 15.18 49.42 27.66
C ASN A 159 15.17 48.95 26.20
N LEU A 160 14.00 48.83 25.56
CA LEU A 160 13.93 48.64 24.10
C LEU A 160 14.65 49.80 23.41
N ASP A 161 15.50 49.48 22.45
CA ASP A 161 16.35 50.43 21.73
C ASP A 161 16.10 50.38 20.20
N GLY A 162 16.54 51.44 19.53
CA GLY A 162 16.55 51.55 18.07
C GLY A 162 15.19 51.32 17.39
N ALA A 163 15.23 50.57 16.29
CA ALA A 163 14.07 50.31 15.44
C ALA A 163 12.97 49.46 16.12
N ALA A 164 13.34 48.62 17.10
CA ALA A 164 12.38 47.78 17.82
C ALA A 164 11.46 48.64 18.69
N LYS A 165 12.02 49.65 19.37
CA LYS A 165 11.25 50.60 20.17
C LYS A 165 10.27 51.40 19.32
N THR A 166 10.71 51.92 18.17
CA THR A 166 9.85 52.70 17.28
C THR A 166 8.68 51.87 16.76
N LYS A 167 8.94 50.65 16.29
CA LYS A 167 7.89 49.72 15.84
C LYS A 167 6.89 49.39 16.95
N PHE A 168 7.38 49.12 18.17
CA PHE A 168 6.51 48.83 19.31
C PHE A 168 5.63 50.03 19.67
N ILE A 169 6.19 51.25 19.69
CA ILE A 169 5.43 52.47 19.98
C ILE A 169 4.39 52.76 18.88
N GLU A 170 4.77 52.64 17.61
CA GLU A 170 3.84 52.82 16.47
C GLU A 170 2.71 51.80 16.51
N ALA A 171 3.04 50.54 16.80
CA ALA A 171 2.07 49.46 16.92
C ALA A 171 1.06 49.71 18.05
N LEU A 172 1.49 50.28 19.17
CA LEU A 172 0.62 50.66 20.29
C LEU A 172 -0.20 51.93 20.01
N LYS A 173 0.35 52.90 19.28
CA LYS A 173 -0.34 54.16 18.93
C LYS A 173 -1.44 53.95 17.88
N ASN A 174 -1.20 53.06 16.93
CA ASN A 174 -2.09 52.78 15.79
C ASN A 174 -3.10 51.66 16.08
N SER A 175 -3.02 50.97 17.21
CA SER A 175 -4.11 50.12 17.67
C SER A 175 -5.32 50.99 18.01
N ASP A 176 -6.49 50.66 17.45
CA ASP A 176 -7.80 51.32 17.66
C ASP A 176 -8.36 51.20 19.09
N GLY A 177 -7.47 51.10 20.09
CA GLY A 177 -7.80 51.11 21.51
C GLY A 177 -7.57 49.79 22.21
N LEU A 178 -7.69 48.63 21.55
CA LEU A 178 -7.54 47.32 22.22
C LEU A 178 -6.11 46.78 22.14
N ILE A 179 -5.43 46.78 23.29
CA ILE A 179 -4.15 46.10 23.48
C ILE A 179 -4.38 44.91 24.41
N THR A 180 -4.05 43.70 23.97
CA THR A 180 -4.24 42.49 24.76
C THR A 180 -2.97 42.17 25.54
N ILE A 181 -3.11 42.03 26.86
CA ILE A 181 -2.06 41.57 27.76
C ILE A 181 -2.43 40.17 28.23
N SER A 182 -1.70 39.17 27.72
CA SER A 182 -1.89 37.78 28.11
C SER A 182 -0.88 37.37 29.19
N SER A 183 -1.35 36.71 30.23
CA SER A 183 -0.52 36.20 31.33
C SER A 183 -0.95 34.78 31.71
N VAL A 184 0.00 33.99 32.20
CA VAL A 184 -0.24 32.61 32.71
C VAL A 184 -0.79 32.64 34.13
N PHE A 185 -0.60 33.76 34.82
CA PHE A 185 -1.02 33.98 36.20
C PHE A 185 -1.90 35.21 36.29
N ASP A 186 -2.77 35.23 37.29
CA ASP A 186 -3.63 36.39 37.54
C ASP A 186 -2.77 37.58 37.95
N LEU A 187 -2.93 38.69 37.24
CA LEU A 187 -2.20 39.91 37.48
C LEU A 187 -2.91 40.70 38.58
N THR A 188 -2.22 40.92 39.70
CA THR A 188 -2.73 41.79 40.77
C THR A 188 -3.00 43.20 40.25
N ASP A 189 -3.95 43.91 40.87
CA ASP A 189 -4.29 45.28 40.46
C ASP A 189 -3.09 46.23 40.50
N ASN A 190 -2.18 46.04 41.45
CA ASN A 190 -0.93 46.78 41.52
C ASN A 190 -0.03 46.51 40.28
N SER A 191 0.10 45.25 39.86
CA SER A 191 0.85 44.89 38.66
C SER A 191 0.23 45.44 37.38
N LYS A 192 -1.10 45.43 37.27
CA LYS A 192 -1.83 46.05 36.14
C LYS A 192 -1.54 47.54 36.06
N GLN A 193 -1.72 48.28 37.17
CA GLN A 193 -1.43 49.71 37.23
C GLN A 193 0.03 50.06 36.93
N GLN A 194 1.00 49.23 37.33
CA GLN A 194 2.41 49.44 37.01
C GLN A 194 2.70 49.26 35.51
N LEU A 195 2.08 48.26 34.88
CA LEU A 195 2.17 48.01 33.44
C LEU A 195 1.54 49.15 32.63
N GLU A 196 0.32 49.54 32.98
CA GLU A 196 -0.42 50.64 32.35
C GLU A 196 0.41 51.93 32.39
N LYS A 197 0.86 52.36 33.58
CA LYS A 197 1.71 53.55 33.74
C LYS A 197 3.00 53.49 32.95
N ALA A 198 3.61 52.30 32.82
CA ALA A 198 4.83 52.13 32.04
C ALA A 198 4.58 52.26 30.53
N LEU A 199 3.46 51.73 30.04
CA LEU A 199 3.06 51.77 28.64
C LEU A 199 2.55 53.16 28.22
N GLU A 200 1.77 53.82 29.07
CA GLU A 200 1.32 55.21 28.86
C GLU A 200 2.51 56.17 28.78
N LYS A 201 3.52 56.00 29.64
CA LYS A 201 4.72 56.84 29.61
C LYS A 201 5.53 56.69 28.31
N ILE A 202 5.44 55.54 27.65
CA ILE A 202 6.17 55.24 26.41
C ILE A 202 5.38 55.64 25.16
N THR A 203 4.06 55.53 25.23
CA THR A 203 3.15 55.85 24.12
C THR A 203 2.65 57.30 24.15
N GLU A 204 2.80 58.00 25.27
CA GLU A 204 2.25 59.35 25.52
C GLU A 204 0.74 59.44 25.28
N LYS A 205 0.03 58.30 25.38
CA LYS A 205 -1.41 58.16 25.13
C LYS A 205 -2.00 57.17 26.13
N GLN A 206 -3.23 57.44 26.56
CA GLN A 206 -4.03 56.47 27.33
C GLN A 206 -4.62 55.44 26.37
N ASN A 207 -4.39 54.16 26.64
CA ASN A 207 -4.88 53.05 25.82
C ASN A 207 -5.72 52.11 26.69
N ASP A 208 -6.69 51.42 26.09
CA ASP A 208 -7.51 50.45 26.80
C ASP A 208 -6.82 49.08 26.77
N PHE A 209 -6.52 48.54 27.96
CA PHE A 209 -5.87 47.25 28.08
C PHE A 209 -6.89 46.16 28.41
N GLN A 210 -6.90 45.11 27.59
CA GLN A 210 -7.64 43.90 27.88
C GLN A 210 -6.67 42.87 28.47
N TYR A 211 -7.00 42.36 29.65
CA TYR A 211 -6.22 41.31 30.31
C TYR A 211 -6.84 39.96 30.05
N GLU A 212 -6.03 39.02 29.57
CA GLU A 212 -6.45 37.65 29.30
C GLU A 212 -5.56 36.66 30.06
N LEU A 213 -6.22 35.69 30.71
CA LEU A 213 -5.51 34.57 31.32
C LEU A 213 -5.35 33.49 30.25
N GLU A 214 -4.12 33.27 29.81
CA GLU A 214 -3.79 32.31 28.76
C GLU A 214 -2.87 31.24 29.37
N PRO A 215 -3.43 30.15 29.96
CA PRO A 215 -2.63 29.10 30.61
C PRO A 215 -1.71 28.34 29.63
N GLU A 216 -2.03 28.39 28.33
CA GLU A 216 -1.22 27.80 27.26
C GLU A 216 0.01 28.63 26.91
N LEU A 217 0.03 29.93 27.26
CA LEU A 217 1.21 30.76 27.17
C LEU A 217 2.21 30.22 28.19
N VAL A 218 3.38 29.73 27.76
CA VAL A 218 4.24 29.02 28.71
C VAL A 218 5.07 29.99 29.56
N SER A 219 4.75 30.07 30.86
CA SER A 219 5.45 30.78 31.94
C SER A 219 5.98 32.17 31.57
N GLY A 220 5.08 33.11 31.26
CA GLY A 220 5.45 34.46 30.81
C GLY A 220 4.34 35.52 30.80
N ILE A 221 4.68 36.70 30.31
CA ILE A 221 3.74 37.80 30.01
C ILE A 221 3.93 38.20 28.55
N LYS A 222 2.83 38.39 27.83
CA LYS A 222 2.79 38.84 26.43
C LYS A 222 1.95 40.11 26.32
N ILE A 223 2.42 41.05 25.51
CA ILE A 223 1.64 42.17 24.99
C ILE A 223 1.49 41.94 23.50
N GLU A 224 0.26 41.96 23.02
CA GLU A 224 -0.08 41.74 21.62
C GLU A 224 -0.93 42.91 21.10
N THR A 225 -0.52 43.42 19.95
CA THR A 225 -1.28 44.36 19.13
C THR A 225 -1.47 43.77 17.74
N ALA A 226 -2.30 44.40 16.91
CA ALA A 226 -2.54 43.94 15.54
C ALA A 226 -1.27 43.83 14.67
N THR A 227 -0.20 44.55 15.01
CA THR A 227 1.00 44.67 14.18
C THR A 227 2.30 44.28 14.90
N TYR A 228 2.26 44.04 16.21
CA TYR A 228 3.46 43.70 16.98
C TYR A 228 3.12 42.86 18.21
N GLN A 229 4.02 41.92 18.53
CA GLN A 229 3.95 41.10 19.72
C GLN A 229 5.27 41.21 20.50
N LEU A 230 5.17 41.51 21.79
CA LEU A 230 6.29 41.50 22.72
C LEU A 230 6.02 40.53 23.86
N SER A 231 6.93 39.59 24.09
CA SER A 231 6.81 38.65 25.21
C SER A 231 8.06 38.59 26.08
N TRP A 232 7.84 38.18 27.31
CA TRP A 232 8.86 37.65 28.20
C TRP A 232 8.42 36.26 28.65
N THR A 233 9.25 35.26 28.41
CA THR A 233 9.02 33.86 28.79
C THR A 233 10.28 33.30 29.44
N ILE A 234 10.12 32.24 30.23
CA ILE A 234 11.26 31.54 30.85
C ILE A 234 12.11 30.73 29.84
N ASP A 235 11.74 30.72 28.55
CA ASP A 235 12.32 29.87 27.52
C ASP A 235 13.84 30.01 27.40
N SER A 236 14.36 31.24 27.50
CA SER A 236 15.79 31.50 27.42
C SER A 236 16.58 30.80 28.52
N TYR A 237 16.00 30.66 29.70
CA TYR A 237 16.64 29.99 30.84
C TYR A 237 16.64 28.47 30.68
N LEU A 238 15.60 27.91 30.06
CA LEU A 238 15.56 26.49 29.76
C LEU A 238 16.44 26.08 28.59
N GLU A 239 16.58 26.93 27.58
CA GLU A 239 17.56 26.69 26.51
C GLU A 239 18.99 26.71 27.07
N ALA A 240 19.27 27.56 28.06
CA ALA A 240 20.54 27.53 28.79
C ALA A 240 20.74 26.21 29.57
N LEU A 241 19.72 25.78 30.33
CA LEU A 241 19.75 24.49 31.06
C LEU A 241 19.94 23.29 30.11
N LYS A 242 19.24 23.30 28.97
CA LYS A 242 19.35 22.27 27.95
C LYS A 242 20.78 22.20 27.42
N LYS A 243 21.39 23.34 27.09
CA LYS A 243 22.77 23.41 26.60
C LYS A 243 23.76 22.82 27.60
N GLU A 244 23.56 23.07 28.89
CA GLU A 244 24.41 22.54 29.96
C GLU A 244 24.24 21.02 30.17
N SER A 245 23.00 20.51 30.06
CA SER A 245 22.70 19.07 30.14
C SER A 245 23.23 18.24 28.96
N ILE A 246 23.28 18.84 27.75
CA ILE A 246 23.81 18.19 26.55
C ILE A 246 25.34 18.08 26.65
N ILE A 247 26.01 19.14 27.13
CA ILE A 247 27.47 19.15 27.34
C ILE A 247 27.90 18.08 28.36
N THR A 248 27.06 17.77 29.36
CA THR A 248 27.35 16.73 30.35
C THR A 248 27.18 15.33 29.78
N LYS A 249 26.13 15.08 28.98
CA LYS A 249 25.91 13.78 28.31
C LYS A 249 26.99 13.43 27.28
N ASP A 250 27.45 14.41 26.48
CA ASP A 250 28.51 14.19 25.50
C ASP A 250 29.87 13.91 26.18
N LYS A 251 30.09 14.48 27.37
CA LYS A 251 31.27 14.16 28.18
C LYS A 251 31.22 12.76 28.79
N GLU A 252 30.05 12.31 29.26
CA GLU A 252 29.89 10.94 29.79
C GLU A 252 30.01 9.88 28.70
N ASN A 253 29.50 10.13 27.49
CA ASN A 253 29.64 9.21 26.35
C ASN A 253 31.05 9.18 25.75
N ALA A 254 31.90 10.19 26.01
CA ALA A 254 33.29 10.22 25.55
C ALA A 254 34.27 9.54 26.55
N ILE A 255 33.80 9.17 27.74
CA ILE A 255 34.61 8.56 28.81
C ILE A 255 34.33 7.04 28.94
N ASN A 256 33.28 6.52 28.30
CA ASN A 256 33.00 5.08 28.14
C ASN A 256 33.39 4.59 26.73
#